data_AF-A0A9D0XYA1-F1
#
_entry.id   AF-A0A9D0XYA1-F1
#
_cell.length_a   1.000
_cell.length_b   1.000
_cell.length_c   1.000
_cell.angle_alpha   90.00
_cell.angle_beta   90.00
_cell.angle_gamma   90.00
#
_symmetry.space_group_name_H-M   'P 1'
#
loop_
_entity.id
_entity.type
_entity.pdbx_description
1 polymer ?
#
loop_
_entity_poly.entity_id
_entity_poly.type
_entity_poly.pdbx_seq_one_letter_code
_entity_poly.pdbx_strand_id
1 'polypeptide(L)'
;MQVIDRALDILELLAFESEGLGVSEIGNRLGLHKSTVHRILATMGERGYIEKQPELEAIVSKCSFKRFTDRTITNKEELIRQVRSVRSKGWSVDDEEHDEGIRCLASPVFDYRGKVIAAVSVSGSNTILSAEDDESNGSIVRETVLNISKRLGYRL
;
A
#
# COMPACT_ATOMS: atom_id res chain seq x y z
N MET A 1 -12.75 -26.84 -22.09
CA MET A 1 -13.67 -25.73 -21.79
C MET A 1 -13.62 -25.35 -20.31
N GLN A 2 -13.96 -26.26 -19.37
CA GLN A 2 -14.05 -25.98 -17.91
C GLN A 2 -12.89 -25.26 -17.18
N VAL A 3 -11.64 -25.28 -17.65
CA VAL A 3 -10.50 -24.67 -16.91
C VAL A 3 -10.34 -23.19 -17.23
N ILE A 4 -10.61 -22.79 -18.48
CA ILE A 4 -10.54 -21.38 -18.89
C ILE A 4 -11.70 -20.62 -18.23
N ASP A 5 -12.91 -21.19 -18.28
CA ASP A 5 -14.10 -20.61 -17.65
C ASP A 5 -13.84 -20.31 -16.17
N ARG A 6 -13.31 -21.30 -15.41
CA ARG A 6 -12.95 -21.11 -14.00
C ARG A 6 -11.89 -20.04 -13.76
N ALA A 7 -10.93 -19.88 -14.66
CA ALA A 7 -9.90 -18.85 -14.52
C ALA A 7 -10.50 -17.45 -14.76
N LEU A 8 -11.41 -17.33 -15.72
CA LEU A 8 -12.15 -16.09 -15.98
C LEU A 8 -13.11 -15.76 -14.83
N ASP A 9 -13.84 -16.75 -14.31
CA ASP A 9 -14.71 -16.57 -13.14
C ASP A 9 -13.93 -16.03 -11.92
N ILE A 10 -12.71 -16.54 -11.70
CA ILE A 10 -11.81 -16.06 -10.65
C ILE A 10 -11.35 -14.62 -10.94
N LEU A 11 -11.01 -14.28 -12.18
CA LEU A 11 -10.63 -12.91 -12.55
C LEU A 11 -11.77 -11.93 -12.32
N GLU A 12 -12.97 -12.28 -12.77
CA GLU A 12 -14.15 -11.44 -12.59
C GLU A 12 -14.44 -11.24 -11.11
N LEU A 13 -14.42 -12.32 -10.32
CA LEU A 13 -14.61 -12.24 -8.88
C LEU A 13 -13.58 -11.33 -8.20
N LEU A 14 -12.30 -11.43 -8.57
CA LEU A 14 -11.24 -10.59 -8.00
C LEU A 14 -11.30 -9.15 -8.50
N ALA A 15 -11.76 -8.91 -9.73
CA ALA A 15 -11.87 -7.57 -10.31
C ALA A 15 -12.90 -6.70 -9.60
N PHE A 16 -13.93 -7.31 -8.98
CA PHE A 16 -14.95 -6.60 -8.20
C PHE A 16 -14.64 -6.49 -6.69
N GLU A 17 -13.53 -7.06 -6.21
CA GLU A 17 -13.18 -7.09 -4.78
C GLU A 17 -11.89 -6.28 -4.53
N SER A 18 -12.04 -5.05 -4.01
CA SER A 18 -10.93 -4.09 -3.83
C SER A 18 -9.88 -4.51 -2.80
N GLU A 19 -10.24 -5.35 -1.83
CA GLU A 19 -9.31 -5.85 -0.80
C GLU A 19 -8.66 -7.20 -1.16
N GLY A 20 -9.05 -7.78 -2.30
CA GLY A 20 -8.66 -9.14 -2.68
C GLY A 20 -9.43 -10.21 -1.92
N LEU A 21 -9.13 -11.48 -2.22
CA LEU A 21 -9.80 -12.64 -1.59
C LEU A 21 -8.78 -13.73 -1.25
N GLY A 22 -9.04 -14.41 -0.14
CA GLY A 22 -8.34 -15.64 0.23
C GLY A 22 -8.78 -16.82 -0.64
N VAL A 23 -7.88 -17.80 -0.78
CA VAL A 23 -8.15 -19.03 -1.57
C VAL A 23 -9.42 -19.75 -1.11
N SER A 24 -9.66 -19.80 0.19
CA SER A 24 -10.85 -20.46 0.75
C SER A 24 -12.14 -19.74 0.38
N GLU A 25 -12.12 -18.40 0.32
CA GLU A 25 -13.28 -17.59 -0.01
C GLU A 25 -13.63 -17.73 -1.49
N ILE A 26 -12.63 -17.68 -2.36
CA ILE A 26 -12.78 -17.93 -3.80
C ILE A 26 -13.38 -19.33 -4.04
N GLY A 27 -12.85 -20.35 -3.35
CA GLY A 27 -13.36 -21.72 -3.46
C GLY A 27 -14.83 -21.84 -3.05
N ASN A 28 -15.21 -21.21 -1.93
CA ASN A 28 -16.58 -21.23 -1.43
C ASN A 28 -17.55 -20.49 -2.37
N ARG A 29 -17.14 -19.33 -2.92
CA ARG A 29 -18.00 -18.52 -3.80
C ARG A 29 -18.22 -19.16 -5.17
N LEU A 30 -17.21 -19.81 -5.73
CA LEU A 30 -17.26 -20.41 -7.07
C LEU A 30 -17.56 -21.92 -7.07
N GLY A 31 -17.78 -22.52 -5.89
CA GLY A 31 -18.00 -23.98 -5.77
C GLY A 31 -16.77 -24.80 -6.19
N LEU A 32 -15.57 -24.26 -6.01
CA LEU A 32 -14.31 -24.87 -6.41
C LEU A 32 -13.55 -25.43 -5.21
N HIS A 33 -12.94 -26.60 -5.40
CA HIS A 33 -12.05 -27.16 -4.38
C HIS A 33 -10.80 -26.28 -4.21
N LYS A 34 -10.34 -26.10 -2.96
CA LYS A 34 -9.19 -25.23 -2.62
C LYS A 34 -7.92 -25.53 -3.44
N SER A 35 -7.63 -26.81 -3.70
CA SER A 35 -6.47 -27.20 -4.53
C SER A 35 -6.59 -26.74 -5.99
N THR A 36 -7.83 -26.69 -6.52
CA THR A 36 -8.08 -26.19 -7.88
C THR A 36 -7.87 -24.69 -7.94
N VAL A 37 -8.41 -23.95 -6.97
CA VAL A 37 -8.21 -22.50 -6.84
C VAL A 37 -6.71 -22.18 -6.73
N HIS A 38 -5.99 -22.85 -5.81
CA HIS A 38 -4.54 -22.66 -5.65
C HIS A 38 -3.76 -22.81 -6.95
N ARG A 39 -4.02 -23.88 -7.73
CA ARG A 39 -3.29 -24.13 -8.98
C ARG A 39 -3.59 -23.09 -10.07
N ILE A 40 -4.84 -22.66 -10.16
CA ILE A 40 -5.25 -21.61 -11.11
C ILE A 40 -4.60 -20.28 -10.72
N LEU A 41 -4.71 -19.88 -9.46
CA LEU A 41 -4.09 -18.66 -8.94
C LEU A 41 -2.56 -18.67 -9.10
N ALA A 42 -1.89 -19.81 -8.87
CA ALA A 42 -0.44 -19.93 -9.06
C ALA A 42 -0.04 -19.62 -10.51
N THR A 43 -0.73 -20.25 -11.48
CA THR A 43 -0.48 -20.02 -12.91
C THR A 43 -0.77 -18.56 -13.31
N MET A 44 -1.87 -18.00 -12.80
CA MET A 44 -2.25 -16.62 -13.09
C MET A 44 -1.28 -15.62 -12.47
N GLY A 45 -0.79 -15.89 -11.27
CA GLY A 45 0.21 -15.08 -10.57
C GLY A 45 1.55 -15.11 -11.28
N GLU A 46 2.03 -16.29 -11.68
CA GLU A 46 3.25 -16.44 -12.49
C GLU A 46 3.19 -15.68 -13.81
N ARG A 47 2.00 -15.61 -14.42
CA ARG A 47 1.75 -14.88 -15.67
C ARG A 47 1.41 -13.40 -15.46
N GLY A 48 1.35 -12.91 -14.23
CA GLY A 48 1.10 -11.50 -13.90
C GLY A 48 -0.34 -11.04 -14.05
N TYR A 49 -1.31 -11.96 -14.18
CA TYR A 49 -2.74 -11.61 -14.23
C TYR A 49 -3.29 -11.22 -12.85
N ILE A 50 -2.71 -11.79 -11.79
CA ILE A 50 -3.04 -11.46 -10.39
C ILE A 50 -1.76 -11.27 -9.61
N GLU A 51 -1.84 -10.59 -8.46
CA GLU A 51 -0.72 -10.40 -7.55
C GLU A 51 -1.16 -10.78 -6.14
N LYS A 52 -0.37 -11.61 -5.46
CA LYS A 52 -0.59 -11.87 -4.04
C LYS A 52 -0.20 -10.62 -3.27
N GLN A 53 -1.16 -9.98 -2.61
CA GLN A 53 -0.84 -8.89 -1.69
C GLN A 53 -0.08 -9.45 -0.48
N PRO A 54 1.14 -8.96 -0.18
CA PRO A 54 1.81 -9.32 1.05
C PRO A 54 1.05 -8.73 2.26
N GLU A 55 0.90 -9.54 3.31
CA GLU A 55 0.30 -9.11 4.57
C GLU A 55 1.19 -8.04 5.21
N LEU A 56 0.60 -6.88 5.54
CA LEU A 56 1.32 -5.75 6.14
C LEU A 56 2.06 -6.18 7.41
N GLU A 57 1.39 -6.96 8.25
CA GLU A 57 1.90 -7.55 9.49
C GLU A 57 3.13 -8.44 9.22
N ALA A 58 3.12 -9.21 8.12
CA ALA A 58 4.24 -10.05 7.72
C ALA A 58 5.45 -9.25 7.22
N ILE A 59 5.23 -8.06 6.64
CA ILE A 59 6.31 -7.13 6.29
C ILE A 59 6.88 -6.49 7.56
N VAL A 60 6.01 -5.91 8.38
CA VAL A 60 6.40 -5.18 9.60
C VAL A 60 7.11 -6.09 10.62
N SER A 61 6.73 -7.37 10.70
CA SER A 61 7.40 -8.35 11.57
C SER A 61 8.88 -8.58 11.24
N LYS A 62 9.33 -8.20 10.04
CA LYS A 62 10.73 -8.30 9.61
C LYS A 62 11.53 -7.02 9.86
N CYS A 63 10.88 -5.93 10.29
CA CYS A 63 11.55 -4.65 10.55
C CYS A 63 12.29 -4.67 11.89
N SER A 64 13.44 -3.99 11.94
CA SER A 64 14.16 -3.71 13.20
C SER A 64 13.83 -2.30 13.70
N PHE A 65 13.42 -2.18 14.95
CA PHE A 65 13.00 -0.91 15.56
C PHE A 65 14.13 -0.28 16.37
N LYS A 66 15.19 0.18 15.69
CA LYS A 66 16.27 0.94 16.32
C LYS A 66 15.79 2.36 16.59
N ARG A 67 15.93 2.82 17.82
CA ARG A 67 15.65 4.21 18.22
C ARG A 67 16.77 5.14 17.71
N PHE A 68 16.41 6.26 17.09
CA PHE A 68 17.34 7.32 16.67
C PHE A 68 17.13 8.60 17.50
N THR A 69 15.87 8.94 17.78
CA THR A 69 15.44 10.08 18.58
C THR A 69 14.40 9.64 19.61
N ASP A 70 13.95 10.56 20.46
CA ASP A 70 12.84 10.31 21.39
C ASP A 70 11.50 10.07 20.66
N ARG A 71 11.37 10.59 19.42
CA ARG A 71 10.16 10.50 18.59
C ARG A 71 10.12 9.26 17.70
N THR A 72 11.23 8.55 17.50
CA THR A 72 11.27 7.35 16.65
C THR A 72 10.21 6.32 17.07
N ILE A 73 9.42 5.85 16.09
CA ILE A 73 8.52 4.72 16.31
C ILE A 73 9.34 3.46 16.62
N THR A 74 9.15 2.88 17.81
CA THR A 74 9.91 1.70 18.27
C THR A 74 9.09 0.41 18.38
N ASN A 75 7.84 0.40 17.91
CA ASN A 75 7.00 -0.80 17.94
C ASN A 75 6.15 -0.94 16.69
N LYS A 76 5.77 -2.19 16.42
CA LYS A 76 5.07 -2.64 15.22
C LYS A 76 3.62 -2.19 15.21
N GLU A 77 2.96 -2.16 16.36
CA GLU A 77 1.56 -1.75 16.49
C GLU A 77 1.38 -0.27 16.10
N GLU A 78 2.31 0.58 16.48
CA GLU A 78 2.36 2.01 16.12
C GLU A 78 2.62 2.20 14.63
N LEU A 79 3.64 1.51 14.09
CA LEU A 79 3.96 1.60 12.66
C LEU A 79 2.79 1.15 11.78
N ILE A 80 2.12 0.05 12.15
CA ILE A 80 0.92 -0.43 11.46
C ILE A 80 -0.19 0.63 11.50
N ARG A 81 -0.39 1.29 12.65
CA ARG A 81 -1.41 2.35 12.79
C ARG A 81 -1.08 3.55 11.90
N GLN A 82 0.17 3.98 11.86
CA GLN A 82 0.63 5.07 10.98
C GLN A 82 0.42 4.69 9.52
N VAL A 83 0.82 3.49 9.08
CA VAL A 83 0.61 3.02 7.70
C VAL A 83 -0.88 2.99 7.32
N ARG A 84 -1.77 2.55 8.24
CA ARG A 84 -3.22 2.57 8.01
C ARG A 84 -3.76 4.00 7.88
N SER A 85 -3.26 4.92 8.70
CA SER A 85 -3.58 6.35 8.58
C SER A 85 -3.15 6.91 7.22
N VAL A 86 -1.92 6.62 6.79
CA VAL A 86 -1.38 7.03 5.48
C VAL A 86 -2.22 6.48 4.33
N ARG A 87 -2.68 5.22 4.41
CA ARG A 87 -3.57 4.64 3.41
C ARG A 87 -4.91 5.39 3.29
N SER A 88 -5.44 5.88 4.41
CA SER A 88 -6.70 6.64 4.45
C SER A 88 -6.54 8.07 3.92
N LYS A 89 -5.53 8.81 4.40
CA LYS A 89 -5.34 10.23 4.05
C LYS A 89 -4.50 10.49 2.80
N GLY A 90 -3.68 9.53 2.39
CA GLY A 90 -2.86 9.58 1.17
C GLY A 90 -1.50 10.28 1.31
N TRP A 91 -1.04 10.54 2.53
CA TRP A 91 0.28 11.12 2.82
C TRP A 91 0.77 10.72 4.22
N SER A 92 2.07 10.85 4.49
CA SER A 92 2.73 10.52 5.75
C SER A 92 3.50 11.71 6.31
N VAL A 93 3.82 11.63 7.61
CA VAL A 93 4.68 12.57 8.32
C VAL A 93 5.78 11.77 9.00
N ASP A 94 7.01 12.26 8.89
CA ASP A 94 8.13 11.96 9.77
C ASP A 94 8.31 13.17 10.69
N ASP A 95 8.02 12.96 11.98
CA ASP A 95 8.07 13.99 13.03
C ASP A 95 9.33 13.84 13.87
N GLU A 96 10.47 14.23 13.29
CA GLU A 96 11.79 14.13 13.91
C GLU A 96 12.13 12.67 14.31
N GLU A 97 11.68 11.67 13.55
CA GLU A 97 11.86 10.26 13.89
C GLU A 97 13.30 9.76 13.64
N HIS A 98 14.04 10.42 12.74
CA HIS A 98 15.43 10.09 12.42
C HIS A 98 16.44 11.15 12.89
N ASP A 99 16.19 12.42 12.55
CA ASP A 99 17.05 13.56 12.85
C ASP A 99 16.26 14.62 13.63
N GLU A 100 16.73 14.99 14.81
CA GLU A 100 16.11 16.05 15.62
C GLU A 100 16.08 17.39 14.87
N GLY A 101 14.94 18.07 14.93
CA GLY A 101 14.70 19.32 14.23
C GLY A 101 14.39 19.19 12.74
N ILE A 102 14.40 17.98 12.15
CA ILE A 102 14.05 17.73 10.75
C ILE A 102 12.70 17.01 10.66
N ARG A 103 11.82 17.55 9.83
CA ARG A 103 10.51 16.94 9.54
C ARG A 103 10.37 16.66 8.05
N CYS A 104 9.62 15.63 7.71
CA CYS A 104 9.33 15.29 6.32
C CYS A 104 7.85 14.97 6.11
N LEU A 105 7.31 15.33 4.95
CA LEU A 105 6.00 14.88 4.48
C LEU A 105 6.15 14.13 3.16
N ALA A 106 5.46 13.00 3.01
CA ALA A 106 5.58 12.18 1.81
C ALA A 106 4.22 11.64 1.31
N SER A 107 4.14 11.31 0.03
CA SER A 107 2.97 10.66 -0.56
C SER A 107 3.38 9.58 -1.59
N PRO A 108 2.65 8.46 -1.68
CA PRO A 108 3.00 7.34 -2.55
C PRO A 108 2.63 7.60 -4.02
N VAL A 109 3.55 7.33 -4.93
CA VAL A 109 3.33 7.39 -6.39
C VAL A 109 2.75 6.07 -6.87
N PHE A 110 1.64 6.15 -7.59
CA PHE A 110 0.93 4.99 -8.14
C PHE A 110 1.21 4.82 -9.64
N ASP A 111 1.32 3.57 -10.07
CA ASP A 111 1.29 3.21 -11.49
C ASP A 111 -0.15 3.08 -12.03
N TYR A 112 -0.27 2.73 -13.31
CA TYR A 112 -1.55 2.49 -13.97
C TYR A 112 -2.39 1.34 -13.40
N ARG A 113 -1.79 0.47 -12.57
CA ARG A 113 -2.46 -0.64 -11.88
C ARG A 113 -2.90 -0.26 -10.46
N GLY A 114 -2.63 0.97 -10.02
CA GLY A 114 -2.85 1.41 -8.65
C GLY A 114 -1.81 0.87 -7.66
N LYS A 115 -0.67 0.35 -8.15
CA LYS A 115 0.42 -0.14 -7.30
C LYS A 115 1.34 1.02 -6.91
N VAL A 116 1.74 1.06 -5.65
CA VAL A 116 2.78 1.98 -5.17
C VAL A 116 4.12 1.57 -5.76
N ILE A 117 4.73 2.45 -6.57
CA ILE A 117 6.01 2.20 -7.26
C ILE A 117 7.13 3.15 -6.83
N ALA A 118 6.79 4.27 -6.20
CA ALA A 118 7.73 5.22 -5.62
C ALA A 118 7.04 6.03 -4.53
N ALA A 119 7.76 6.97 -3.91
CA ALA A 119 7.21 8.00 -3.06
C ALA A 119 7.92 9.33 -3.37
N VAL A 120 7.21 10.45 -3.19
CA VAL A 120 7.82 11.79 -3.22
C VAL A 120 7.67 12.40 -1.84
N SER A 121 8.73 13.03 -1.35
CA SER A 121 8.76 13.71 -0.08
C SER A 121 9.28 15.13 -0.18
N VAL A 122 8.88 15.96 0.78
CA VAL A 122 9.51 17.25 1.10
C VAL A 122 10.07 17.15 2.51
N SER A 123 11.25 17.71 2.71
CA SER A 123 11.98 17.68 3.98
C SER A 123 12.48 19.08 4.33
N GLY A 124 12.51 19.42 5.61
CA GLY A 124 12.90 20.74 6.07
C GLY A 124 12.99 20.80 7.59
N SER A 125 13.46 21.93 8.11
CA SER A 125 13.47 22.14 9.56
C SER A 125 12.03 22.18 10.11
N ASN A 126 11.86 21.78 11.37
CA ASN A 126 10.57 21.84 12.07
C ASN A 126 9.97 23.27 12.18
N THR A 127 10.78 24.30 11.93
CA THR A 127 10.34 25.70 11.82
C THR A 127 9.74 26.05 10.46
N ILE A 128 10.14 25.36 9.39
CA ILE A 128 9.65 25.60 8.02
C ILE A 128 8.50 24.63 7.70
N LEU A 129 8.67 23.36 8.08
CA LEU A 129 7.63 22.34 8.02
C LEU A 129 7.07 22.13 9.42
N SER A 130 6.27 23.09 9.88
CA SER A 130 5.67 23.05 11.21
C SER A 130 4.54 22.02 11.30
N ALA A 131 4.28 21.47 12.49
CA ALA A 131 3.19 20.50 12.70
C ALA A 131 1.80 21.11 12.49
N GLU A 132 1.68 22.44 12.66
CA GLU A 132 0.43 23.18 12.45
C GLU A 132 0.03 23.20 10.96
N ASP A 133 1.01 23.12 10.06
CA ASP A 133 0.81 23.17 8.61
C ASP A 133 0.72 21.78 7.96
N ASP A 134 0.78 20.69 8.74
CA ASP A 134 0.86 19.33 8.21
C ASP A 134 -0.28 18.98 7.25
N GLU A 135 -1.51 19.40 7.54
CA GLU A 135 -2.67 19.12 6.69
C GLU A 135 -2.57 19.82 5.33
N SER A 136 -2.14 21.09 5.34
CA SER A 136 -1.95 21.90 4.14
C SER A 136 -0.79 21.35 3.30
N ASN A 137 0.38 21.16 3.93
CA ASN A 137 1.58 20.64 3.28
C ASN A 137 1.36 19.22 2.76
N GLY A 138 0.75 18.34 3.56
CA GLY A 138 0.43 16.97 3.19
C GLY A 138 -0.50 16.90 1.98
N SER A 139 -1.50 17.79 1.91
CA SER A 139 -2.40 17.92 0.77
C SER A 139 -1.67 18.35 -0.50
N ILE A 140 -0.75 19.31 -0.42
CA ILE A 140 0.06 19.77 -1.56
C ILE A 140 0.97 18.64 -2.09
N VAL A 141 1.65 17.93 -1.18
CA VAL A 141 2.50 16.78 -1.55
C VAL A 141 1.65 15.70 -2.23
N ARG A 142 0.49 15.38 -1.66
CA ARG A 142 -0.45 14.39 -2.24
C ARG A 142 -0.94 14.81 -3.62
N GLU A 143 -1.35 16.07 -3.81
CA GLU A 143 -1.81 16.56 -5.12
C GLU A 143 -0.70 16.46 -6.17
N THR A 144 0.52 16.88 -5.80
CA THR A 144 1.70 16.77 -6.66
C THR A 144 1.94 15.33 -7.10
N VAL A 145 1.88 14.39 -6.15
CA VAL A 145 2.06 12.96 -6.40
C VAL A 145 0.92 12.37 -7.23
N LEU A 146 -0.33 12.79 -7.03
CA LEU A 146 -1.45 12.37 -7.87
C LEU A 146 -1.28 12.86 -9.31
N ASN A 147 -0.72 14.05 -9.53
CA ASN A 147 -0.42 14.55 -10.87
C ASN A 147 0.70 13.75 -11.54
N ILE A 148 1.73 13.34 -10.80
CA ILE A 148 2.76 12.40 -11.29
C ILE A 148 2.12 11.06 -11.64
N SER A 149 1.32 10.50 -10.73
CA SER A 149 0.66 9.20 -10.90
C SER A 149 -0.27 9.20 -12.12
N LYS A 150 -1.03 10.28 -12.35
CA LYS A 150 -1.87 10.45 -13.56
C LYS A 150 -1.04 10.36 -14.86
N ARG A 151 0.17 10.95 -14.87
CA ARG A 151 1.09 10.85 -16.02
C ARG A 151 1.66 9.45 -16.20
N LEU A 152 1.70 8.65 -15.13
CA LEU A 152 2.07 7.24 -15.14
C LEU A 152 0.88 6.29 -15.42
N GLY A 153 -0.29 6.86 -15.75
CA GLY A 153 -1.47 6.11 -16.15
C GLY A 153 -2.44 5.76 -15.02
N TYR A 154 -2.21 6.23 -13.79
CA TYR A 154 -3.14 6.04 -12.68
C TYR A 154 -4.44 6.80 -12.92
N ARG A 155 -5.58 6.13 -12.69
CA ARG A 155 -6.93 6.72 -12.77
C ARG A 155 -7.62 6.53 -11.42
N LEU A 156 -8.20 7.63 -10.91
CA LEU A 156 -9.00 7.67 -9.68
C LEU A 156 -10.36 7.01 -9.87
#